data_AF-A0A7S3S816-F1
#
_entry.id   AF-A0A7S3S816-F1
#
_cell.length_a   1.000
_cell.length_b   1.000
_cell.length_c   1.000
_cell.angle_alpha   90.00
_cell.angle_beta   90.00
_cell.angle_gamma   90.00
#
_symmetry.space_group_name_H-M   'P 1'
#
loop_
_entity.id
_entity.type
_entity.pdbx_description
1 polymer ?
#
loop_
_entity_poly.entity_id
_entity_poly.type
_entity_poly.pdbx_seq_one_letter_code
_entity_poly.pdbx_strand_id
1 'polypeptide(L)'
;ARKPRGGGGGGEDHPLGGDTAEEAAMAAWREDEALKAEIQKDVDRTLPQYMFFSTELPHGALHAAALARVLFVYAKLNPGIRYVQGMNEMLAPIYYAFSAELEAAPAVQALLRASPKPPAPAAAPLERLEGGAGSAEGLELRKVGDEAAEG
;
A
#
# COMPACT_ATOMS: atom_id res chain seq x y z
N ALA A 1 21.14 63.89 28.66
CA ALA A 1 21.03 62.69 29.53
C ALA A 1 20.81 61.46 28.66
N ARG A 2 21.64 60.42 28.81
CA ARG A 2 21.48 59.10 28.18
C ARG A 2 20.81 58.15 29.18
N LYS A 3 19.84 57.34 28.75
CA LYS A 3 19.40 56.05 29.33
C LYS A 3 18.63 55.25 28.27
N PRO A 4 18.47 53.92 28.39
CA PRO A 4 19.24 52.96 27.59
C PRO A 4 18.37 52.10 26.66
N ARG A 5 19.06 51.36 25.77
CA ARG A 5 18.55 50.25 24.95
C ARG A 5 17.87 49.20 25.83
N GLY A 6 16.63 48.84 25.48
CA GLY A 6 16.01 47.57 25.86
C GLY A 6 15.89 46.71 24.61
N GLY A 7 16.80 45.76 24.48
CA GLY A 7 16.69 44.65 23.54
C GLY A 7 15.87 43.52 24.15
N GLY A 8 15.37 42.64 23.30
CA GLY A 8 14.69 41.41 23.70
C GLY A 8 13.73 40.99 22.60
N GLY A 9 14.29 40.38 21.55
CA GLY A 9 13.50 39.71 20.52
C GLY A 9 12.66 38.61 21.17
N GLY A 10 11.35 38.69 20.98
CA GLY A 10 10.47 37.54 21.15
C GLY A 10 10.69 36.63 19.95
N GLY A 11 11.81 35.90 19.97
CA GLY A 11 11.93 34.66 19.22
C GLY A 11 10.91 33.70 19.82
N GLU A 12 10.10 33.10 18.96
CA GLU A 12 9.09 32.12 19.30
C GLU A 12 9.79 30.84 19.77
N ASP A 13 10.28 30.85 21.02
CA ASP A 13 10.81 29.67 21.70
C ASP A 13 9.63 28.76 22.06
N HIS A 14 9.17 27.99 21.09
CA HIS A 14 8.35 26.83 21.37
C HIS A 14 9.25 25.84 22.15
N PRO A 15 8.89 25.39 23.36
CA PRO A 15 9.80 24.68 24.29
C PRO A 15 10.28 23.30 23.82
N LEU A 16 10.00 22.91 22.57
CA LEU A 16 10.43 21.67 21.94
C LEU A 16 11.04 21.89 20.54
N GLY A 17 11.16 23.12 20.06
CA GLY A 17 11.58 23.42 18.68
C GLY A 17 12.91 24.16 18.66
N GLY A 18 14.00 23.41 18.53
CA GLY A 18 15.29 23.97 18.18
C GLY A 18 15.68 23.39 16.83
N ASP A 19 16.19 24.22 15.93
CA ASP A 19 16.69 23.90 14.59
C ASP A 19 17.53 22.62 14.57
N THR A 20 16.88 21.47 14.44
CA THR A 20 17.51 20.16 14.59
C THR A 20 17.43 19.43 13.27
N ALA A 21 18.50 18.68 12.95
CA ALA A 21 18.50 17.75 11.83
C ALA A 21 17.34 16.74 11.91
N GLU A 22 16.84 16.47 13.12
CA GLU A 22 15.68 15.62 13.38
C GLU A 22 14.38 16.24 12.87
N GLU A 23 14.15 17.54 13.09
CA GLU A 23 12.99 18.24 12.53
C GLU A 23 13.01 18.29 11.00
N ALA A 24 14.18 18.54 10.41
CA ALA A 24 14.35 18.51 8.96
C ALA A 24 14.11 17.11 8.37
N ALA A 25 14.63 16.06 9.04
CA ALA A 25 14.38 14.67 8.65
C ALA A 25 12.89 14.31 8.76
N MET A 26 12.23 14.77 9.82
CA MET A 26 10.80 14.56 10.04
C MET A 26 9.97 15.31 8.98
N ALA A 27 10.34 16.54 8.64
CA ALA A 27 9.69 17.31 7.58
C ALA A 27 9.84 16.60 6.22
N ALA A 28 11.05 16.16 5.87
CA ALA A 28 11.29 15.40 4.65
C ALA A 28 10.50 14.08 4.59
N TRP A 29 10.41 13.37 5.71
CA TRP A 29 9.57 12.17 5.80
C TRP A 29 8.09 12.48 5.58
N ARG A 30 7.57 13.55 6.19
CA ARG A 30 6.17 13.97 5.99
C ARG A 30 5.88 14.34 4.55
N GLU A 31 6.80 15.06 3.90
CA GLU A 31 6.69 15.38 2.47
C GLU A 31 6.68 14.11 1.61
N ASP A 32 7.55 13.15 1.92
CA ASP A 32 7.63 11.88 1.19
C ASP A 32 6.36 11.04 1.38
N GLU A 33 5.80 10.98 2.58
CA GLU A 33 4.52 10.30 2.84
C GLU A 33 3.35 11.00 2.14
N ALA A 34 3.31 12.34 2.13
CA ALA A 34 2.29 13.08 1.40
C ALA A 34 2.36 12.80 -0.11
N LEU A 35 3.56 12.80 -0.67
CA LEU A 35 3.80 12.47 -2.08
C LEU A 35 3.42 11.03 -2.42
N LYS A 36 3.80 10.06 -1.59
CA LYS A 36 3.38 8.65 -1.77
C LYS A 36 1.86 8.52 -1.72
N ALA A 37 1.20 9.20 -0.80
CA ALA A 37 -0.25 9.15 -0.67
C ALA A 37 -0.97 9.76 -1.89
N GLU A 38 -0.42 10.84 -2.47
CA GLU A 38 -0.91 11.41 -3.73
C GLU A 38 -0.78 10.42 -4.89
N ILE A 39 0.41 9.85 -5.07
CA ILE A 39 0.68 8.85 -6.11
C ILE A 39 -0.23 7.63 -5.94
N GLN A 40 -0.38 7.13 -4.71
CA GLN A 40 -1.15 5.91 -4.45
C GLN A 40 -2.63 6.09 -4.83
N LYS A 41 -3.23 7.24 -4.52
CA LYS A 41 -4.61 7.55 -4.93
C LYS A 41 -4.81 7.45 -6.44
N ASP A 42 -3.83 7.90 -7.21
CA ASP A 42 -3.86 7.85 -8.67
C ASP A 42 -3.58 6.46 -9.23
N VAL A 43 -2.64 5.73 -8.61
CA VAL A 43 -2.34 4.35 -8.96
C VAL A 43 -3.55 3.44 -8.72
N ASP A 44 -4.24 3.57 -7.60
CA ASP A 44 -5.43 2.76 -7.27
C ASP A 44 -6.57 2.91 -8.28
N ARG A 45 -6.67 4.08 -8.92
CA ARG A 45 -7.66 4.37 -9.98
C ARG A 45 -7.12 4.19 -11.40
N THR A 46 -5.91 3.68 -11.57
CA THR A 46 -5.27 3.52 -12.89
C THR A 46 -5.86 2.34 -13.64
N LEU A 47 -6.64 2.63 -14.68
CA LEU A 47 -7.12 1.65 -15.66
C LEU A 47 -7.74 0.38 -15.03
N PRO A 48 -8.63 0.48 -14.02
CA PRO A 48 -9.14 -0.67 -13.25
C PRO A 48 -9.94 -1.66 -14.11
N GLN A 49 -10.43 -1.24 -15.27
CA GLN A 49 -11.12 -2.10 -16.23
C GLN A 49 -10.19 -3.14 -16.90
N TYR A 50 -8.87 -2.96 -16.82
CA TYR A 50 -7.91 -3.91 -17.33
C TYR A 50 -7.42 -4.79 -16.19
N MET A 51 -7.62 -6.12 -16.32
CA MET A 51 -7.23 -7.10 -15.30
C MET A 51 -5.76 -6.99 -14.88
N PHE A 52 -4.89 -6.56 -15.81
CA PHE A 52 -3.47 -6.31 -15.54
C PHE A 52 -3.24 -5.23 -14.47
N PHE A 53 -4.11 -4.23 -14.37
CA PHE A 53 -4.00 -3.14 -13.37
C PHE A 53 -4.99 -3.29 -12.21
N SER A 54 -5.84 -4.31 -12.21
CA SER A 54 -6.82 -4.51 -11.14
C SER A 54 -6.14 -4.93 -9.84
N THR A 55 -6.19 -4.07 -8.82
CA THR A 55 -5.62 -4.31 -7.49
C THR A 55 -6.38 -5.38 -6.69
N GLU A 56 -7.54 -5.81 -7.15
CA GLU A 56 -8.28 -6.95 -6.60
C GLU A 56 -7.57 -8.30 -6.87
N LEU A 57 -6.68 -8.33 -7.88
CA LEU A 57 -5.88 -9.50 -8.22
C LEU A 57 -4.46 -9.37 -7.66
N PRO A 58 -3.85 -10.47 -7.16
CA PRO A 58 -2.49 -10.43 -6.62
C PRO A 58 -1.45 -9.85 -7.58
N HIS A 59 -1.55 -10.17 -8.88
CA HIS A 59 -0.63 -9.64 -9.89
C HIS A 59 -0.85 -8.15 -10.13
N GLY A 60 -2.10 -7.68 -10.20
CA GLY A 60 -2.39 -6.25 -10.37
C GLY A 60 -1.93 -5.40 -9.20
N ALA A 61 -2.01 -5.91 -7.97
CA ALA A 61 -1.43 -5.25 -6.80
C ALA A 61 0.11 -5.10 -6.92
N LEU A 62 0.81 -6.09 -7.49
CA LEU A 62 2.25 -5.99 -7.76
C LEU A 62 2.56 -4.92 -8.83
N HIS A 63 1.74 -4.84 -9.88
CA HIS A 63 1.88 -3.82 -10.93
C HIS A 63 1.62 -2.42 -10.37
N ALA A 64 0.57 -2.24 -9.56
CA ALA A 64 0.28 -0.98 -8.86
C ALA A 64 1.47 -0.55 -7.98
N ALA A 65 2.01 -1.47 -7.17
CA ALA A 65 3.19 -1.19 -6.35
C ALA A 65 4.45 -0.86 -7.19
N ALA A 66 4.58 -1.41 -8.40
CA ALA A 66 5.66 -1.05 -9.32
C ALA A 66 5.48 0.37 -9.88
N LEU A 67 4.28 0.72 -10.35
CA LEU A 67 3.95 2.07 -10.84
C LEU A 67 4.22 3.12 -9.76
N ALA A 68 3.72 2.91 -8.54
CA ALA A 68 3.90 3.84 -7.43
C ALA A 68 5.39 4.11 -7.13
N ARG A 69 6.22 3.05 -7.12
CA ARG A 69 7.66 3.17 -6.90
C ARG A 69 8.35 3.96 -8.01
N VAL A 70 8.03 3.69 -9.27
CA VAL A 70 8.62 4.40 -10.42
C VAL A 70 8.28 5.90 -10.35
N LEU A 71 7.00 6.22 -10.11
CA LEU A 71 6.54 7.61 -9.99
C LEU A 71 7.19 8.34 -8.81
N PHE A 72 7.32 7.66 -7.65
CA PHE A 72 7.96 8.23 -6.48
C PHE A 72 9.45 8.52 -6.75
N VAL A 73 10.19 7.56 -7.32
CA VAL A 73 11.60 7.76 -7.69
C VAL A 73 11.74 8.89 -8.70
N TYR A 74 10.90 8.94 -9.73
CA TYR A 74 10.91 10.03 -10.71
C TYR A 74 10.73 11.39 -10.04
N ALA A 75 9.75 11.52 -9.14
CA ALA A 75 9.47 12.76 -8.45
C ALA A 75 10.63 13.21 -7.53
N LYS A 76 11.30 12.27 -6.85
CA LYS A 76 12.47 12.55 -6.01
C LYS A 76 13.69 12.98 -6.82
N LEU A 77 13.89 12.41 -8.00
CA LEU A 77 15.02 12.74 -8.87
C LEU A 77 14.82 14.06 -9.65
N ASN A 78 13.57 14.50 -9.81
CA ASN A 78 13.22 15.68 -10.61
C ASN A 78 12.46 16.72 -9.77
N PRO A 79 13.09 17.38 -8.77
CA PRO A 79 12.39 18.28 -7.83
C PRO A 79 11.77 19.52 -8.49
N GLY A 80 12.22 19.90 -9.69
CA GLY A 80 11.63 21.00 -10.46
C GLY A 80 10.33 20.66 -11.17
N ILE A 81 10.03 19.36 -11.37
CA ILE A 81 8.80 18.86 -12.00
C ILE A 81 7.92 18.17 -10.96
N ARG A 82 8.53 17.31 -10.13
CA ARG A 82 7.89 16.40 -9.17
C ARG A 82 6.87 15.49 -9.86
N TYR A 83 6.01 14.86 -9.06
CA TYR A 83 4.84 14.15 -9.56
C TYR A 83 3.73 15.16 -9.87
N VAL A 84 2.95 14.89 -10.92
CA VAL A 84 1.73 15.63 -11.26
C VAL A 84 0.61 14.63 -11.47
N GLN A 85 -0.58 14.93 -10.93
CA GLN A 85 -1.77 14.10 -11.09
C GLN A 85 -1.99 13.72 -12.57
N GLY A 86 -2.22 12.43 -12.84
CA GLY A 86 -2.37 11.89 -14.20
C GLY A 86 -1.08 11.34 -14.83
N MET A 87 0.10 11.56 -14.23
CA MET A 87 1.34 10.94 -14.71
C MET A 87 1.31 9.40 -14.65
N ASN A 88 0.50 8.83 -13.75
CA ASN A 88 0.19 7.41 -13.71
C ASN A 88 -0.39 6.89 -15.04
N GLU A 89 -1.24 7.68 -15.71
CA GLU A 89 -1.88 7.29 -16.99
C GLU A 89 -0.88 7.29 -18.15
N MET A 90 0.15 8.14 -18.08
CA MET A 90 1.26 8.13 -19.05
C MET A 90 2.19 6.95 -18.84
N LEU A 91 2.48 6.61 -17.57
CA LEU A 91 3.37 5.50 -17.24
C LEU A 91 2.73 4.13 -17.50
N ALA A 92 1.44 3.98 -17.24
CA ALA A 92 0.72 2.70 -17.38
C ALA A 92 0.92 1.99 -18.75
N PRO A 93 0.69 2.63 -19.92
CA PRO A 93 0.88 1.96 -21.21
C PRO A 93 2.36 1.62 -21.49
N ILE A 94 3.29 2.47 -21.05
CA ILE A 94 4.73 2.20 -21.17
C ILE A 94 5.09 0.96 -20.36
N TYR A 95 4.67 0.93 -19.09
CA TYR A 95 4.90 -0.19 -18.19
C TYR A 95 4.28 -1.49 -18.71
N TYR A 96 3.07 -1.43 -19.25
CA TYR A 96 2.40 -2.59 -19.84
C TYR A 96 3.18 -3.15 -21.03
N ALA A 97 3.65 -2.29 -21.95
CA ALA A 97 4.41 -2.73 -23.12
C ALA A 97 5.68 -3.49 -22.74
N PHE A 98 6.46 -2.96 -21.78
CA PHE A 98 7.66 -3.64 -21.28
C PHE A 98 7.33 -4.93 -20.53
N SER A 99 6.24 -4.94 -19.74
CA SER A 99 5.85 -6.13 -18.99
C SER A 99 5.44 -7.28 -19.91
N ALA A 100 4.63 -6.96 -20.94
CA ALA A 100 4.19 -7.93 -21.93
C ALA A 100 5.36 -8.50 -22.76
N GLU A 101 6.32 -7.64 -23.15
CA GLU A 101 7.53 -8.09 -23.85
C GLU A 101 8.40 -8.99 -22.97
N LEU A 102 8.60 -8.62 -21.71
CA LEU A 102 9.40 -9.40 -20.77
C LEU A 102 8.77 -10.77 -20.47
N GLU A 103 7.45 -10.84 -20.35
CA GLU A 103 6.74 -12.12 -20.23
C GLU A 103 6.86 -12.97 -21.50
N ALA A 104 6.84 -12.37 -22.69
CA ALA A 104 7.00 -13.09 -23.94
C ALA A 104 8.45 -13.56 -24.19
N ALA A 105 9.45 -12.95 -23.53
CA ALA A 105 10.86 -13.22 -23.76
C ALA A 105 11.25 -14.67 -23.38
N PRO A 106 11.80 -15.48 -24.31
CA PRO A 106 12.15 -16.87 -24.04
C PRO A 106 13.11 -17.07 -22.85
N ALA A 107 14.04 -16.13 -22.65
CA ALA A 107 14.99 -16.18 -21.54
C ALA A 107 14.32 -16.01 -20.17
N VAL A 108 13.33 -15.13 -20.07
CA VAL A 108 12.57 -14.91 -18.83
C VAL A 108 11.65 -16.09 -18.55
N GLN A 109 11.01 -16.62 -19.59
CA GLN A 109 10.21 -17.85 -19.48
C GLN A 109 11.07 -19.04 -19.05
N ALA A 110 12.30 -19.16 -19.56
CA ALA A 110 13.24 -20.19 -19.12
C ALA A 110 13.62 -20.02 -17.65
N LEU A 111 13.88 -18.78 -17.20
CA LEU A 111 14.20 -18.48 -15.80
C LEU A 111 13.03 -18.77 -14.85
N LEU A 112 11.81 -18.38 -15.22
CA LEU A 112 10.60 -18.65 -14.42
C LEU A 112 10.35 -20.16 -14.27
N ARG A 113 10.57 -20.95 -15.34
CA ARG A 113 10.46 -22.42 -15.30
C ARG A 113 11.58 -23.08 -14.50
N ALA A 114 12.76 -22.48 -14.46
CA ALA A 114 13.90 -22.97 -13.69
C ALA A 114 13.79 -22.66 -12.19
N SER A 115 12.87 -21.78 -11.78
CA SER A 115 12.66 -21.44 -10.38
C SER A 115 12.06 -22.63 -9.62
N PRO A 116 12.68 -23.09 -8.52
CA PRO A 116 12.19 -24.25 -7.78
C PRO A 116 10.81 -23.96 -7.19
N LYS A 117 9.86 -24.87 -7.43
CA LYS A 117 8.53 -24.82 -6.79
C LYS A 117 8.75 -24.79 -5.27
N PRO A 118 8.17 -23.82 -4.54
CA PRO A 118 8.28 -23.83 -3.08
C PRO A 118 7.77 -25.18 -2.55
N PRO A 119 8.41 -25.74 -1.51
CA PRO A 119 7.96 -27.01 -0.95
C PRO A 119 6.48 -26.85 -0.59
N ALA A 120 5.67 -27.83 -1.00
CA ALA A 120 4.26 -27.85 -0.60
C ALA A 120 4.18 -27.66 0.92
N PRO A 121 3.24 -26.84 1.44
CA PRO A 121 3.10 -26.71 2.88
C PRO A 121 2.94 -28.12 3.44
N ALA A 122 3.85 -28.52 4.33
CA ALA A 122 3.73 -29.79 5.02
C ALA A 122 2.32 -29.82 5.61
N ALA A 123 1.52 -30.81 5.20
CA ALA A 123 0.20 -31.01 5.75
C ALA A 123 0.38 -31.22 7.25
N ALA A 124 0.22 -30.15 8.02
CA ALA A 124 0.17 -30.25 9.47
C ALA A 124 -0.97 -31.21 9.78
N PRO A 125 -0.73 -32.30 10.53
CA PRO A 125 -1.83 -33.12 11.00
C PRO A 125 -2.75 -32.18 11.78
N LEU A 126 -4.03 -32.13 11.38
CA LEU A 126 -5.07 -31.58 12.24
C LEU A 126 -5.12 -32.51 13.45
N GLU A 127 -4.31 -32.22 14.48
CA GLU A 127 -4.50 -32.82 15.78
C GLU A 127 -5.86 -32.35 16.28
N ARG A 128 -6.80 -33.27 16.08
CA ARG A 128 -8.13 -33.26 16.64
C ARG A 128 -7.98 -32.97 18.14
N LEU A 129 -8.46 -31.81 18.57
CA LEU A 129 -8.74 -31.52 19.97
C LEU A 129 -9.86 -32.48 20.43
N GLU A 130 -9.51 -33.73 20.71
CA GLU A 130 -10.31 -34.62 21.54
C GLU A 130 -10.13 -34.17 22.99
N GLY A 131 -10.87 -33.12 23.35
CA GLY A 131 -10.99 -32.61 24.71
C GLY A 131 -12.37 -32.94 25.27
N GLY A 132 -12.45 -34.01 26.06
CA GLY A 132 -13.33 -34.09 27.23
C GLY A 132 -14.83 -34.31 26.99
N ALA A 133 -15.25 -35.56 27.10
CA ALA A 133 -16.61 -35.91 27.45
C ALA A 133 -16.96 -35.34 28.85
N GLY A 134 -17.87 -34.37 28.88
CA GLY A 134 -18.57 -33.89 30.07
C GLY A 134 -20.07 -33.93 29.78
N SER A 135 -20.77 -34.80 30.51
CA SER A 135 -22.16 -35.18 30.33
C SER A 135 -23.18 -34.07 30.67
N ALA A 136 -24.34 -34.19 30.01
CA ALA A 136 -25.70 -33.85 30.44
C ALA A 136 -26.32 -32.50 30.01
N GLU A 137 -27.29 -32.67 29.10
CA GLU A 137 -28.64 -32.09 29.11
C GLU A 137 -28.87 -30.59 28.85
N GLY A 138 -29.77 -30.35 27.87
CA GLY A 138 -30.68 -29.22 27.86
C GLY A 138 -30.29 -28.07 26.92
N LEU A 139 -30.93 -27.98 25.76
CA LEU A 139 -31.97 -26.98 25.49
C LEU A 139 -32.42 -27.04 24.01
N GLU A 140 -33.74 -27.11 23.85
CA GLU A 140 -34.48 -27.13 22.59
C GLU A 140 -34.25 -25.88 21.72
N LEU A 141 -34.04 -26.09 20.42
CA LEU A 141 -34.11 -25.06 19.39
C LEU A 141 -35.56 -24.88 18.96
N ARG A 142 -36.21 -23.83 19.46
CA ARG A 142 -37.51 -23.36 18.95
C ARG A 142 -37.32 -22.73 17.56
N LYS A 143 -38.00 -23.31 16.58
CA LYS A 143 -38.17 -22.79 15.22
C LYS A 143 -39.26 -21.69 15.26
N VAL A 144 -38.87 -20.44 15.03
CA VAL A 144 -39.74 -19.35 14.58
C VAL A 144 -39.34 -19.16 13.12
N GLY A 145 -40.15 -19.37 12.10
CA GLY A 145 -41.55 -18.99 11.92
C GLY A 145 -41.55 -18.29 10.57
N ASP A 146 -41.74 -19.07 9.50
CA ASP A 146 -41.92 -18.60 8.13
C ASP A 146 -43.42 -18.39 7.96
N GLU A 147 -43.85 -17.14 7.79
CA GLU A 147 -45.23 -16.79 7.42
C GLU A 147 -45.16 -15.95 6.15
N ALA A 148 -45.41 -16.60 5.03
CA ALA A 148 -45.79 -15.97 3.78
C ALA A 148 -47.27 -16.24 3.53
N ALA A 149 -47.96 -15.18 3.11
CA ALA A 149 -49.26 -15.15 2.44
C ALA A 149 -50.51 -15.55 3.25
N GLU A 150 -51.47 -14.63 3.38
CA GLU A 150 -52.62 -14.51 2.47
C GLU A 150 -53.54 -13.36 2.95
N GLY A 151 -54.07 -12.54 2.01
CA GLY A 151 -55.10 -11.53 2.31
C GLY A 151 -54.97 -10.23 1.54
#